data_AF-A0A7X6R3H3-F1
#
_entry.id   AF-A0A7X6R3H3-F1
#
_cell.length_a   1.000
_cell.length_b   1.000
_cell.length_c   1.000
_cell.angle_alpha   90.00
_cell.angle_beta   90.00
_cell.angle_gamma   90.00
#
_symmetry.space_group_name_H-M   'P 1'
#
loop_
_entity.id
_entity.type
_entity.pdbx_description
1 polymer ?
#
loop_
_entity_poly.entity_id
_entity_poly.type
_entity_poly.pdbx_seq_one_letter_code
_entity_poly.pdbx_strand_id
1 'polypeptide(L)'
;MAPVMGLMPSPVAHASFPWGACGISSPEDKVVTTFGEWKLLCGNKDYGYRHIQAGHMSEWEGLAAIEGRNWRDIADTAIAKAHDAPDWHGPQSGGRYCYTGQIYLVNRVTGAIAKTVQPTVIVSEGGIVITAFPGGGCRGKA
;
A
#
# COMPACT_ATOMS: atom_id res chain seq x y z
N MET A 1 -38.12 38.95 -10.86
CA MET A 1 -37.15 38.05 -11.53
C MET A 1 -36.32 37.37 -10.45
N ALA A 2 -36.53 36.06 -10.24
CA ALA A 2 -35.73 35.25 -9.31
C ALA A 2 -34.58 34.57 -10.09
N PRO A 3 -33.37 34.44 -9.53
CA PRO A 3 -32.29 33.76 -10.22
C PRO A 3 -32.45 32.25 -10.06
N VAL A 4 -32.33 31.54 -11.17
CA VAL A 4 -32.32 30.08 -11.21
C VAL A 4 -30.97 29.62 -10.67
N MET A 5 -30.95 28.99 -9.50
CA MET A 5 -29.75 28.32 -8.98
C MET A 5 -29.41 27.16 -9.92
N GLY A 6 -28.32 27.28 -10.67
CA GLY A 6 -27.78 26.19 -11.47
C GLY A 6 -27.30 25.07 -10.57
N LEU A 7 -27.84 23.86 -10.75
CA LEU A 7 -27.27 22.65 -10.18
C LEU A 7 -25.87 22.46 -10.79
N MET A 8 -24.83 22.65 -9.97
CA MET A 8 -23.49 22.21 -10.36
C MET A 8 -23.48 20.68 -10.37
N PRO A 9 -23.01 20.02 -11.44
CA PRO A 9 -22.88 18.58 -11.44
C PRO A 9 -21.89 18.16 -10.34
N SER A 10 -22.34 17.27 -9.45
CA SER A 10 -21.47 16.64 -8.45
C SER A 10 -20.23 16.06 -9.14
N PRO A 11 -19.02 16.27 -8.60
CA PRO A 11 -17.84 15.63 -9.15
C PRO A 11 -18.05 14.12 -9.06
N VAL A 12 -18.01 13.45 -10.21
CA VAL A 12 -17.96 11.99 -10.26
C VAL A 12 -16.68 11.59 -9.55
N ALA A 13 -16.80 11.05 -8.34
CA ALA A 13 -15.69 10.48 -7.61
C ALA A 13 -15.22 9.24 -8.38
N HIS A 14 -14.29 9.41 -9.31
CA HIS A 14 -13.49 8.30 -9.78
C HIS A 14 -12.74 7.78 -8.56
N ALA A 15 -12.86 6.50 -8.26
CA ALA A 15 -12.03 5.86 -7.26
C ALA A 15 -10.56 6.11 -7.67
N SER A 16 -9.90 7.06 -7.00
CA SER A 16 -8.48 7.29 -7.17
C SER A 16 -7.80 6.07 -6.58
N PHE A 17 -7.29 5.19 -7.44
CA PHE A 17 -6.35 4.18 -6.98
C PHE A 17 -5.22 4.90 -6.27
N PRO A 18 -4.76 4.42 -5.10
CA PRO A 18 -3.75 5.12 -4.30
C PRO A 18 -2.42 5.27 -5.06
N TRP A 19 -2.25 4.48 -6.11
CA TRP A 19 -1.03 4.32 -6.87
C TRP A 19 -1.20 4.75 -8.32
N GLY A 20 -0.25 5.55 -8.81
CA GLY A 20 -0.17 5.96 -10.20
C GLY A 20 -0.02 4.79 -11.18
N ALA A 21 -0.34 5.04 -12.44
CA ALA A 21 -0.29 4.00 -13.46
C ALA A 21 1.13 3.42 -13.64
N CYS A 22 1.24 2.09 -13.59
CA CYS A 22 2.47 1.37 -13.90
C CYS A 22 2.14 0.18 -14.82
N GLY A 23 2.42 0.34 -16.12
CA GLY A 23 2.27 -0.72 -17.12
C GLY A 23 3.60 -1.44 -17.38
N ILE A 24 3.59 -2.51 -18.18
CA ILE A 24 4.80 -3.29 -18.48
C ILE A 24 5.91 -2.49 -19.17
N SER A 25 5.55 -1.46 -19.95
CA SER A 25 6.48 -0.57 -20.66
C SER A 25 6.88 0.69 -19.87
N SER A 26 6.33 0.89 -18.67
CA SER A 26 6.70 2.06 -17.86
C SER A 26 8.17 1.97 -17.41
N PRO A 27 8.90 3.10 -17.30
CA PRO A 27 10.24 3.10 -16.73
C PRO A 27 10.27 2.51 -15.32
N GLU A 28 11.31 1.77 -14.96
CA GLU A 28 11.43 1.15 -13.63
C GLU A 28 11.56 2.18 -12.50
N ASP A 29 12.16 3.33 -12.79
CA ASP A 29 12.36 4.46 -11.88
C ASP A 29 11.16 5.42 -11.78
N LYS A 30 10.09 5.16 -12.55
CA LYS A 30 8.86 5.94 -12.45
C LYS A 30 8.27 5.81 -11.05
N VAL A 31 8.07 6.93 -10.38
CA VAL A 31 7.36 6.98 -9.09
C VAL A 31 5.88 6.65 -9.31
N VAL A 32 5.39 5.67 -8.55
CA VAL A 32 4.00 5.22 -8.51
C VAL A 32 3.24 5.93 -7.39
N THR A 33 3.87 6.07 -6.22
CA THR A 33 3.38 6.89 -5.11
C THR A 33 4.53 7.22 -4.15
N THR A 34 4.27 8.07 -3.17
CA THR A 34 5.22 8.48 -2.12
C THR A 34 4.58 8.40 -0.75
N PHE A 35 5.36 7.96 0.24
CA PHE A 35 5.00 7.95 1.66
C PHE A 35 6.09 8.75 2.38
N GLY A 36 5.86 10.03 2.68
CA GLY A 36 6.91 10.92 3.18
C GLY A 36 8.15 10.90 2.27
N GLU A 37 9.30 10.51 2.83
CA GLU A 37 10.54 10.34 2.09
C GLU A 37 10.64 9.02 1.30
N TRP A 38 9.75 8.05 1.54
CA TRP A 38 9.73 6.80 0.81
C TRP A 38 9.07 6.93 -0.56
N LYS A 39 9.62 6.20 -1.53
CA LYS A 39 9.09 6.14 -2.90
C LYS A 39 8.76 4.69 -3.24
N LEU A 40 7.52 4.46 -3.67
CA LEU A 40 7.18 3.25 -4.41
C LEU A 40 7.41 3.53 -5.88
N LEU A 41 8.40 2.86 -6.47
CA LEU A 41 8.69 2.95 -7.90
C LEU A 41 7.93 1.85 -8.66
N CYS A 42 7.81 2.01 -9.97
CA CYS A 42 7.32 0.96 -10.85
C CYS A 42 8.10 -0.34 -10.63
N GLY A 43 9.42 -0.21 -10.56
CA GLY A 43 10.35 -1.30 -10.27
C GLY A 43 10.30 -2.41 -11.30
N ASN A 44 10.68 -3.61 -10.88
CA ASN A 44 10.79 -4.79 -11.73
C ASN A 44 10.45 -6.05 -10.94
N LYS A 45 10.96 -7.22 -11.36
CA LYS A 45 10.70 -8.49 -10.66
C LYS A 45 11.33 -8.57 -9.27
N ASP A 46 12.31 -7.72 -8.96
CA ASP A 46 13.14 -7.77 -7.75
C ASP A 46 12.80 -6.64 -6.75
N TYR A 47 12.10 -5.58 -7.16
CA TYR A 47 11.67 -4.51 -6.27
C TYR A 47 10.47 -3.70 -6.81
N GLY A 48 9.84 -2.93 -5.93
CA GLY A 48 8.82 -1.93 -6.27
C GLY A 48 7.45 -2.52 -6.58
N TYR A 49 6.62 -1.72 -7.26
CA TYR A 49 5.23 -2.06 -7.55
C TYR A 49 5.08 -3.38 -8.30
N ARG A 50 5.89 -3.62 -9.34
CA ARG A 50 5.81 -4.87 -10.13
C ARG A 50 6.19 -6.10 -9.31
N HIS A 51 7.15 -5.98 -8.40
CA HIS A 51 7.52 -7.07 -7.51
C HIS A 51 6.40 -7.39 -6.53
N ILE A 52 5.78 -6.38 -5.91
CA ILE A 52 4.61 -6.56 -5.04
C ILE A 52 3.46 -7.20 -5.82
N GLN A 53 3.20 -6.72 -7.04
CA GLN A 53 2.14 -7.26 -7.87
C GLN A 53 2.39 -8.74 -8.25
N ALA A 54 3.62 -9.07 -8.68
CA ALA A 54 3.94 -10.43 -9.11
C ALA A 54 4.02 -11.43 -7.94
N GLY A 55 4.52 -11.00 -6.78
CA GLY A 55 4.76 -11.87 -5.63
C GLY A 55 3.64 -11.92 -4.60
N HIS A 56 2.90 -10.83 -4.43
CA HIS A 56 2.06 -10.62 -3.24
C HIS A 56 0.64 -10.13 -3.54
N MET A 57 0.29 -9.87 -4.80
CA MET A 57 -1.05 -9.39 -5.17
C MET A 57 -2.16 -10.32 -4.66
N SER A 58 -2.02 -11.63 -4.84
CA SER A 58 -3.05 -12.59 -4.42
C SER A 58 -3.27 -12.60 -2.91
N GLU A 59 -2.21 -12.41 -2.12
CA GLU A 59 -2.29 -12.31 -0.66
C GLU A 59 -3.05 -11.03 -0.26
N TRP A 60 -2.73 -9.92 -0.91
CA TRP A 60 -3.43 -8.65 -0.70
C TRP A 60 -4.90 -8.69 -1.18
N GLU A 61 -5.19 -9.37 -2.28
CA GLU A 61 -6.55 -9.56 -2.79
C GLU A 61 -7.41 -10.36 -1.81
N GLY A 62 -6.86 -11.42 -1.20
CA GLY A 62 -7.56 -12.19 -0.18
C GLY A 62 -7.96 -11.34 1.04
N LEU A 63 -7.11 -10.38 1.42
CA LEU A 63 -7.43 -9.41 2.47
C LEU A 63 -8.44 -8.36 1.99
N ALA A 64 -8.27 -7.83 0.79
CA ALA A 64 -9.14 -6.80 0.24
C ALA A 64 -10.57 -7.29 0.00
N ALA A 65 -10.75 -8.59 -0.25
CA ALA A 65 -12.06 -9.24 -0.34
C ALA A 65 -12.87 -9.12 0.97
N ILE A 66 -12.21 -9.03 2.14
CA ILE A 66 -12.88 -8.84 3.44
C ILE A 66 -13.58 -7.48 3.49
N GLU A 67 -12.95 -6.44 2.92
CA GLU A 67 -13.51 -5.09 2.90
C GLU A 67 -14.26 -4.75 1.61
N GLY A 68 -14.24 -5.62 0.60
CA GLY A 68 -14.76 -5.33 -0.74
C GLY A 68 -13.99 -4.18 -1.43
N ARG A 69 -12.66 -4.13 -1.27
CA ARG A 69 -11.78 -3.06 -1.81
C ARG A 69 -10.79 -3.58 -2.83
N ASN A 70 -10.05 -2.66 -3.47
CA ASN A 70 -8.91 -3.01 -4.28
C ASN A 70 -7.71 -3.43 -3.39
N TRP A 71 -6.94 -4.43 -3.82
CA TRP A 71 -5.75 -4.89 -3.11
C TRP A 71 -4.71 -3.78 -2.87
N ARG A 72 -4.61 -2.82 -3.80
CA ARG A 72 -3.70 -1.68 -3.69
C ARG A 72 -4.06 -0.80 -2.50
N ASP A 73 -5.34 -0.67 -2.16
CA ASP A 73 -5.77 0.14 -1.01
C ASP A 73 -5.26 -0.45 0.32
N ILE A 74 -5.29 -1.77 0.44
CA ILE A 74 -4.86 -2.47 1.65
C ILE A 74 -3.33 -2.43 1.74
N ALA A 75 -2.63 -2.68 0.63
CA ALA A 75 -1.18 -2.57 0.56
C ALA A 75 -0.69 -1.15 0.83
N ASP A 76 -1.37 -0.13 0.30
CA ASP A 76 -1.07 1.28 0.55
C ASP A 76 -1.21 1.63 2.03
N THR A 77 -2.31 1.21 2.66
CA THR A 77 -2.52 1.39 4.11
C THR A 77 -1.43 0.71 4.93
N ALA A 78 -1.00 -0.50 4.54
CA ALA A 78 0.08 -1.21 5.21
C ALA A 78 1.43 -0.46 5.11
N ILE A 79 1.77 0.05 3.92
CA ILE A 79 3.01 0.79 3.72
C ILE A 79 2.97 2.12 4.47
N ALA A 80 1.85 2.85 4.41
CA ALA A 80 1.65 4.09 5.16
C ALA A 80 1.80 3.86 6.68
N LYS A 81 1.15 2.82 7.23
CA LYS A 81 1.30 2.47 8.66
C LYS A 81 2.75 2.12 9.02
N ALA A 82 3.44 1.34 8.18
CA ALA A 82 4.84 0.98 8.40
C ALA A 82 5.79 2.19 8.31
N HIS A 83 5.45 3.20 7.51
CA HIS A 83 6.19 4.46 7.39
C HIS A 83 5.91 5.41 8.56
N ASP A 84 4.64 5.74 8.80
CA ASP A 84 4.26 6.83 9.71
C ASP A 84 4.42 6.45 11.19
N ALA A 85 4.08 5.21 11.52
CA ALA A 85 4.08 4.73 12.90
C ALA A 85 4.32 3.22 12.94
N PRO A 86 5.52 2.73 12.55
CA PRO A 86 5.82 1.31 12.67
C PRO A 86 5.72 0.85 14.12
N ASP A 87 5.21 -0.35 14.34
CA ASP A 87 5.28 -1.00 15.65
C ASP A 87 6.72 -1.47 15.92
N TRP A 88 7.44 -1.80 14.85
CA TRP A 88 8.86 -2.14 14.89
C TRP A 88 9.54 -1.85 13.55
N HIS A 89 10.81 -1.47 13.62
CA HIS A 89 11.69 -1.44 12.46
C HIS A 89 13.12 -1.85 12.83
N GLY A 90 13.89 -2.31 11.84
CA GLY A 90 15.28 -2.71 12.06
C GLY A 90 16.01 -3.11 10.80
N PRO A 91 17.34 -3.26 10.88
CA PRO A 91 18.17 -3.55 9.72
C PRO A 91 17.94 -4.97 9.19
N GLN A 92 18.03 -5.09 7.87
CA GLN A 92 18.13 -6.32 7.10
C GLN A 92 19.43 -6.30 6.29
N SER A 93 19.87 -7.45 5.78
CA SER A 93 21.05 -7.55 4.94
C SER A 93 20.95 -6.70 3.65
N GLY A 94 22.10 -6.15 3.23
CA GLY A 94 22.24 -5.44 1.96
C GLY A 94 21.73 -4.01 1.94
N GLY A 95 21.86 -3.26 3.05
CA GLY A 95 21.44 -1.84 3.12
C GLY A 95 19.92 -1.68 3.05
N ARG A 96 19.19 -2.63 3.64
CA ARG A 96 17.73 -2.65 3.66
C ARG A 96 17.25 -2.61 5.10
N TYR A 97 16.05 -2.10 5.29
CA TYR A 97 15.38 -2.02 6.57
C TYR A 97 14.01 -2.66 6.44
N CYS A 98 13.66 -3.43 7.46
CA CYS A 98 12.34 -4.00 7.60
C CYS A 98 11.51 -3.12 8.53
N TYR A 99 10.31 -2.78 8.11
CA TYR A 99 9.30 -2.06 8.87
C TYR A 99 8.04 -2.90 8.97
N THR A 100 7.41 -2.88 10.13
CA THR A 100 6.14 -3.56 10.35
C THR A 100 5.24 -2.73 11.24
N GLY A 101 3.94 -2.74 10.95
CA GLY A 101 2.95 -2.04 11.74
C GLY A 101 1.58 -2.64 11.53
N GLN A 102 0.90 -2.99 12.62
CA GLN A 102 -0.36 -3.69 12.61
C GLN A 102 -1.43 -2.86 11.90
N ILE A 103 -2.17 -3.51 11.00
CA ILE A 103 -3.36 -2.94 10.38
C ILE A 103 -4.58 -3.79 10.74
N TYR A 104 -5.73 -3.13 10.75
CA TYR A 104 -7.02 -3.76 10.98
C TYR A 104 -7.84 -3.72 9.70
N LEU A 105 -8.37 -4.87 9.33
CA LEU A 105 -9.38 -4.99 8.28
C LEU A 105 -10.75 -4.98 8.93
N VAL A 106 -11.64 -4.13 8.43
CA VAL A 106 -12.96 -3.94 9.00
C VAL A 106 -14.04 -4.51 8.08
N ASN A 107 -15.02 -5.19 8.67
CA ASN A 107 -16.25 -5.48 7.96
C ASN A 107 -17.00 -4.15 7.78
N ARG A 108 -17.10 -3.67 6.54
CA ARG A 108 -17.72 -2.37 6.26
C ARG A 108 -19.24 -2.33 6.45
N VAL A 109 -19.90 -3.48 6.58
CA VAL A 109 -21.34 -3.56 6.88
C VAL A 109 -21.58 -3.37 8.37
N THR A 110 -20.75 -3.99 9.23
CA THR A 110 -20.95 -3.98 10.69
C THR A 110 -20.05 -2.98 11.42
N GLY A 111 -19.00 -2.47 10.77
CA GLY A 111 -17.96 -1.64 11.39
C GLY A 111 -17.00 -2.41 12.31
N ALA A 112 -17.19 -3.72 12.49
CA ALA A 112 -16.37 -4.51 13.39
C ALA A 112 -15.02 -4.87 12.74
N ILE A 113 -13.98 -5.01 13.56
CA ILE A 113 -12.70 -5.57 13.11
C ILE A 113 -12.95 -7.02 12.70
N ALA A 114 -12.70 -7.31 11.42
CA ALA A 114 -12.81 -8.64 10.85
C ALA A 114 -11.49 -9.41 10.93
N LYS A 115 -10.36 -8.70 10.80
CA LYS A 115 -9.03 -9.32 10.86
C LYS A 115 -7.96 -8.32 11.27
N THR A 116 -6.97 -8.81 12.02
CA THR A 116 -5.75 -8.08 12.33
C THR A 116 -4.60 -8.69 11.55
N VAL A 117 -3.74 -7.85 10.98
CA VAL A 117 -2.64 -8.26 10.11
C VAL A 117 -1.38 -7.51 10.51
N GLN A 118 -0.23 -8.18 10.45
CA GLN A 118 1.09 -7.62 10.73
C GLN A 118 1.94 -7.65 9.45
N PRO A 119 1.84 -6.63 8.58
CA PRO A 119 2.55 -6.59 7.31
C PRO A 119 4.05 -6.44 7.48
N THR A 120 4.77 -6.89 6.46
CA THR A 120 6.20 -6.66 6.31
C THR A 120 6.43 -5.71 5.14
N VAL A 121 7.18 -4.63 5.38
CA VAL A 121 7.58 -3.66 4.35
C VAL A 121 9.09 -3.55 4.37
N ILE A 122 9.74 -3.84 3.24
CA ILE A 122 11.19 -3.74 3.10
C ILE A 122 11.53 -2.49 2.29
N VAL A 123 12.40 -1.65 2.83
CA VAL A 123 12.81 -0.38 2.23
C VAL A 123 14.32 -0.34 2.13
N SER A 124 14.88 0.21 1.06
CA SER A 124 16.31 0.48 0.98
C SER A 124 16.71 1.64 1.90
N GLU A 125 18.00 1.74 2.22
CA GLU A 125 18.55 2.90 2.94
C GLU A 125 18.26 4.25 2.25
N GLY A 126 18.08 4.25 0.93
CA GLY A 126 17.69 5.44 0.15
C GLY A 126 16.20 5.72 0.08
N GLY A 127 15.36 5.04 0.88
CA GLY A 127 13.91 5.28 0.92
C GLY A 127 13.14 4.67 -0.26
N ILE A 128 13.68 3.65 -0.95
CA ILE A 128 12.93 2.97 -2.01
C ILE A 128 12.22 1.75 -1.43
N VAL A 129 10.89 1.69 -1.58
CA VAL A 129 10.11 0.51 -1.19
C VAL A 129 10.49 -0.65 -2.11
N ILE A 130 11.11 -1.68 -1.52
CA ILE A 130 11.55 -2.88 -2.22
C ILE A 130 10.38 -3.86 -2.34
N THR A 131 9.69 -4.16 -1.24
CA THR A 131 8.53 -5.05 -1.24
C THR A 131 7.59 -4.73 -0.07
N ALA A 132 6.34 -5.18 -0.17
CA ALA A 132 5.35 -5.15 0.89
C ALA A 132 4.42 -6.36 0.77
N PHE A 133 4.25 -7.10 1.87
CA PHE A 133 3.38 -8.28 1.93
C PHE A 133 2.70 -8.40 3.29
N PRO A 134 1.52 -9.04 3.38
CA PRO A 134 0.67 -8.93 4.56
C PRO A 134 1.14 -9.73 5.78
N GLY A 135 2.09 -10.66 5.63
CA GLY A 135 2.47 -11.59 6.69
C GLY A 135 3.92 -11.49 7.15
N GLY A 136 4.27 -12.35 8.10
CA GLY A 136 5.64 -12.63 8.53
C GLY A 136 6.19 -11.72 9.63
N GLY A 137 5.74 -10.46 9.70
CA GLY A 137 6.40 -9.43 10.49
C GLY A 137 7.89 -9.29 10.14
N CYS A 138 8.55 -8.35 10.79
CA CYS A 138 10.00 -8.29 10.67
C CYS A 138 10.66 -9.32 11.59
N ARG A 139 11.65 -10.06 11.08
CA ARG A 139 12.41 -11.08 11.83
C ARG A 139 13.01 -10.45 13.11
N GLY A 140 12.28 -10.62 14.20
CA GLY A 140 12.42 -9.87 15.46
C GLY A 140 11.12 -9.87 16.28
N LYS A 141 9.95 -9.90 15.62
CA LYS A 141 8.63 -10.15 16.21
C LYS A 141 7.70 -10.75 15.15
N ALA A 142 7.07 -11.87 15.49
CA ALA A 142 5.88 -12.43 14.85
C ALA A 142 4.74 -12.43 15.88
#